data_AF-A0A9Q0ZYP3-F1
#
_entry.id   AF-A0A9Q0ZYP3-F1
#
_cell.length_a   1.000
_cell.length_b   1.000
_cell.length_c   1.000
_cell.angle_alpha   90.00
_cell.angle_beta   90.00
_cell.angle_gamma   90.00
#
_symmetry.space_group_name_H-M   'P 1'
#
loop_
_entity.id
_entity.type
_entity.pdbx_description
1 polymer ?
#
loop_
_entity_poly.entity_id
_entity_poly.type
_entity_poly.pdbx_seq_one_letter_code
_entity_poly.pdbx_strand_id
1 'polypeptide(L)'
;MSFSYQPLRYGSYPPWAHKLNNILEHLRKQLAACYHHIDEKRNVETFQMLKNLFEMIHIDNMKVLRALIYAKDDIQPLIDGSSKKRVHLDVLRRKNVLLLISGLDILNEELSIIEKIYKESRKDGARQYELVWVPIMDHSVQWSDTVNEKFNSMQSSMPWFTVYHPSVIKKPVIRFIKEVWHYRNKPILVVLDPQGKLVCPNAIYMMWIWGNNAFPFTILREESLWREETWRLELLVNGIDPVILNWIKEGKYIFLYGGDDIEWVRKFTNNARAVAQAARVPLEMFYVGKNNKTEKIRRLMMTITVNNLGYFLEDVTTIWFFWTRIESMLYSKIQLGKLDDHDPMMQEIKKLLSYDREGGWAVLSNGSNIVVNGHSTTILQALVEYELWKDQVPVKGFDLALEEHHKKIHGISHPCCRFDFPVTMGRIHETMKCPECNHTMEKFSTFLCCHDEVNPDMPF
;
A
#
# COMPACT_ATOMS: atom_id res chain seq x y z
N MET A 1 89.23 16.73 -1.39
CA MET A 1 88.74 16.02 -2.60
C MET A 1 87.46 15.30 -2.23
N SER A 2 86.34 15.95 -2.47
CA SER A 2 85.00 15.50 -2.09
C SER A 2 84.37 14.85 -3.32
N PHE A 3 84.16 13.55 -3.30
CA PHE A 3 83.52 12.82 -4.39
C PHE A 3 82.01 13.08 -4.38
N SER A 4 81.50 13.57 -5.50
CA SER A 4 80.09 13.78 -5.81
C SER A 4 79.40 12.44 -6.09
N TYR A 5 78.34 12.15 -5.35
CA TYR A 5 77.39 11.08 -5.69
C TYR A 5 76.38 11.63 -6.72
N GLN A 6 76.42 11.11 -7.95
CA GLN A 6 75.33 11.27 -8.92
C GLN A 6 74.30 10.14 -8.74
N PRO A 7 72.99 10.44 -8.76
CA PRO A 7 71.97 9.41 -8.79
C PRO A 7 71.80 8.87 -10.22
N LEU A 8 71.97 7.56 -10.41
CA LEU A 8 71.65 6.87 -11.66
C LEU A 8 70.12 6.92 -11.88
N ARG A 9 69.72 7.57 -12.98
CA ARG A 9 68.35 7.56 -13.49
C ARG A 9 68.01 6.23 -14.17
N TYR A 10 66.76 5.86 -14.00
CA TYR A 10 65.97 4.83 -14.68
C TYR A 10 66.29 4.57 -16.16
N GLY A 11 66.21 3.29 -16.54
CA GLY A 11 65.93 2.79 -17.90
C GLY A 11 66.22 1.29 -17.97
N SER A 12 65.40 0.40 -18.51
CA SER A 12 64.09 0.44 -19.13
C SER A 12 63.58 -1.01 -19.09
N TYR A 13 62.30 -1.26 -18.82
CA TYR A 13 61.77 -2.62 -18.93
C TYR A 13 61.98 -3.12 -20.37
N PRO A 14 62.42 -4.38 -20.59
CA PRO A 14 62.69 -4.86 -21.94
C PRO A 14 61.44 -4.77 -22.83
N PRO A 15 61.57 -4.51 -24.14
CA PRO A 15 60.42 -4.40 -25.06
C PRO A 15 59.49 -5.62 -25.06
N TRP A 16 60.04 -6.80 -24.77
CA TRP A 16 59.29 -8.04 -24.62
C TRP A 16 58.43 -8.06 -23.35
N ALA A 17 58.84 -7.41 -22.26
CA ALA A 17 58.07 -7.34 -21.02
C ALA A 17 56.81 -6.47 -21.19
N HIS A 18 56.92 -5.37 -21.93
CA HIS A 18 55.75 -4.56 -22.32
C HIS A 18 54.80 -5.33 -23.23
N LYS A 19 55.32 -6.08 -24.20
CA LYS A 19 54.51 -6.89 -25.10
C LYS A 19 53.80 -8.03 -24.36
N LEU A 20 54.47 -8.69 -23.41
CA LEU A 20 53.87 -9.71 -22.55
C LEU A 20 52.80 -9.12 -21.61
N ASN A 21 53.05 -7.97 -20.99
CA ASN A 21 52.05 -7.29 -20.16
C ASN A 21 50.81 -6.90 -20.96
N ASN A 22 50.97 -6.37 -22.18
CA ASN A 22 49.85 -6.06 -23.06
C ASN A 22 49.03 -7.31 -23.44
N ILE A 23 49.71 -8.44 -23.72
CA ILE A 23 49.04 -9.72 -23.99
C ILE A 23 48.32 -10.23 -22.74
N LEU A 24 48.95 -10.16 -21.56
CA LEU A 24 48.35 -10.56 -20.28
C LEU A 24 47.12 -9.72 -19.97
N GLU A 25 47.17 -8.40 -20.14
CA GLU A 25 46.02 -7.51 -19.97
C GLU A 25 44.91 -7.82 -20.97
N HIS A 26 45.26 -8.07 -22.22
CA HIS A 26 44.29 -8.47 -23.24
C HIS A 26 43.60 -9.80 -22.88
N LEU A 27 44.37 -10.82 -22.48
CA LEU A 27 43.83 -12.11 -22.04
C LEU A 27 42.97 -11.98 -20.79
N ARG A 28 43.35 -11.12 -19.83
CA ARG A 28 42.51 -10.81 -18.65
C ARG A 28 41.19 -10.16 -19.05
N LYS A 29 41.21 -9.21 -20.00
CA LYS A 29 39.98 -8.60 -20.54
C LYS A 29 39.11 -9.62 -21.26
N GLN A 30 39.69 -10.50 -22.08
CA GLN A 30 38.97 -11.57 -22.77
C GLN A 30 38.38 -12.58 -21.78
N LEU A 31 39.15 -12.99 -20.77
CA LEU A 31 38.66 -13.90 -19.72
C LEU A 31 37.51 -13.27 -18.92
N ALA A 32 37.61 -11.99 -18.58
CA ALA A 32 36.53 -11.25 -17.93
C ALA A 32 35.27 -11.18 -18.81
N ALA A 33 35.43 -10.92 -20.12
CA ALA A 33 34.31 -10.93 -21.08
C ALA A 33 33.67 -12.32 -21.22
N CYS A 34 34.47 -13.39 -21.27
CA CYS A 34 33.96 -14.76 -21.29
C CYS A 34 33.16 -15.09 -20.02
N TYR A 35 33.69 -14.76 -18.83
CA TYR A 35 32.95 -14.97 -17.59
C TYR A 35 31.66 -14.15 -17.54
N HIS A 36 31.66 -12.92 -18.07
CA HIS A 36 30.46 -12.10 -18.21
C HIS A 36 29.40 -12.80 -19.08
N HIS A 37 29.77 -13.28 -20.26
CA HIS A 37 28.84 -13.97 -21.16
C HIS A 37 28.30 -15.29 -20.58
N ILE A 38 29.14 -16.06 -19.88
CA ILE A 38 28.70 -17.28 -19.18
C ILE A 38 27.67 -16.93 -18.10
N ASP A 39 27.93 -15.88 -17.31
CA ASP A 39 27.00 -15.43 -16.27
C ASP A 39 25.69 -14.92 -16.87
N GLU A 40 25.73 -14.12 -17.93
CA GLU A 40 24.54 -13.66 -18.65
C GLU A 40 23.69 -14.82 -19.16
N LYS A 41 24.30 -15.81 -19.83
CA LYS A 41 23.57 -16.96 -20.35
C LYS A 41 22.93 -17.77 -19.22
N ARG A 42 23.67 -18.02 -18.14
CA ARG A 42 23.16 -18.70 -16.94
C ARG A 42 22.02 -17.92 -16.28
N ASN A 43 22.10 -16.59 -16.29
CA ASN A 43 21.06 -15.72 -15.75
C ASN A 43 19.76 -15.83 -16.55
N VAL A 44 19.85 -15.89 -17.88
CA VAL A 44 18.69 -16.11 -18.78
C VAL A 44 18.07 -17.49 -18.55
N GLU A 45 18.90 -18.55 -18.49
CA GLU A 45 18.42 -19.92 -18.23
C GLU A 45 17.72 -20.03 -16.87
N THR A 46 18.28 -19.43 -15.82
CA THR A 46 17.67 -19.40 -14.48
C THR A 46 16.34 -18.65 -14.49
N PHE A 47 16.26 -17.52 -15.19
CA PHE A 47 15.03 -16.74 -15.31
C PHE A 47 13.93 -17.51 -16.04
N GLN A 48 14.25 -18.22 -17.12
CA GLN A 48 13.28 -19.05 -17.83
C GLN A 48 12.86 -20.27 -16.99
N MET A 49 13.80 -20.89 -16.27
CA MET A 49 13.50 -21.97 -15.32
C MET A 49 12.50 -21.51 -14.26
N LEU A 50 12.66 -20.30 -13.71
CA LEU A 50 11.72 -19.75 -12.73
C LEU A 50 10.30 -19.59 -13.30
N LYS A 51 10.16 -19.10 -14.54
CA LYS A 51 8.86 -19.01 -15.21
C LYS A 51 8.18 -20.37 -15.31
N ASN A 52 8.89 -21.35 -15.87
CA ASN A 52 8.38 -22.70 -16.05
C ASN A 52 8.00 -23.34 -14.69
N LEU A 53 8.76 -23.05 -13.63
CA LEU A 53 8.51 -23.59 -12.30
C LEU A 53 7.14 -23.20 -11.74
N PHE A 54 6.65 -22.00 -12.04
CA PHE A 54 5.33 -21.55 -11.58
C PHE A 54 4.16 -22.04 -12.44
N GLU A 55 4.44 -22.61 -13.62
CA GLU A 55 3.45 -23.26 -14.47
C GLU A 55 3.23 -24.75 -14.10
N MET A 56 4.21 -25.34 -13.41
CA MET A 56 4.19 -26.74 -13.00
C MET A 56 3.47 -26.96 -11.67
N ILE A 57 2.84 -28.13 -11.53
CA ILE A 57 2.32 -28.63 -10.25
C ILE A 57 3.43 -29.36 -9.50
N HIS A 58 3.62 -29.04 -8.22
CA HIS A 58 4.62 -29.68 -7.37
C HIS A 58 3.97 -30.48 -6.24
N ILE A 59 4.71 -31.44 -5.69
CA ILE A 59 4.29 -32.24 -4.53
C ILE A 59 4.27 -31.38 -3.26
N ASP A 60 5.26 -30.49 -3.13
CA ASP A 60 5.36 -29.49 -2.07
C ASP A 60 6.07 -28.23 -2.60
N ASN A 61 6.07 -27.19 -1.77
CA ASN A 61 6.64 -25.89 -2.06
C ASN A 61 8.19 -25.84 -2.10
N MET A 62 8.91 -26.93 -1.82
CA MET A 62 10.37 -26.86 -1.64
C MET A 62 11.13 -26.54 -2.92
N LYS A 63 10.69 -27.05 -4.08
CA LYS A 63 11.34 -26.73 -5.37
C LYS A 63 11.28 -25.23 -5.66
N VAL A 64 10.12 -24.63 -5.39
CA VAL A 64 9.88 -23.19 -5.57
C VAL A 64 10.70 -22.36 -4.59
N LEU A 65 10.65 -22.68 -3.30
CA LEU A 65 11.42 -21.96 -2.27
C LEU A 65 12.93 -22.04 -2.49
N ARG A 66 13.45 -23.19 -2.93
CA ARG A 66 14.87 -23.37 -3.27
C ARG A 66 15.28 -22.57 -4.50
N ALA A 67 14.41 -22.46 -5.50
CA ALA A 67 14.67 -21.67 -6.70
C ALA A 67 14.67 -20.16 -6.43
N LEU A 68 13.77 -19.69 -5.55
CA LEU A 68 13.65 -18.28 -5.18
C LEU A 68 14.73 -17.84 -4.19
N ILE A 69 14.94 -18.60 -3.11
CA ILE A 69 15.78 -18.17 -2.01
C ILE A 69 17.18 -18.74 -2.20
N TYR A 70 17.33 -20.05 -2.07
CA TYR A 70 18.64 -20.68 -2.14
C TYR A 70 18.57 -22.17 -2.47
N ALA A 71 19.26 -22.55 -3.55
CA ALA A 71 19.12 -23.88 -4.14
C ALA A 71 19.94 -24.97 -3.45
N LYS A 72 21.08 -24.61 -2.85
CA LYS A 72 22.02 -25.56 -2.23
C LYS A 72 21.68 -25.77 -0.75
N ASP A 73 22.13 -26.90 -0.19
CA ASP A 73 21.97 -27.22 1.25
C ASP A 73 23.22 -26.90 2.08
N ASP A 74 24.20 -26.17 1.51
CA ASP A 74 25.48 -25.85 2.16
C ASP A 74 25.37 -24.74 3.21
N ILE A 75 24.27 -23.99 3.25
CA ILE A 75 24.00 -22.96 4.26
C ILE A 75 22.55 -23.05 4.78
N GLN A 76 22.32 -22.43 5.92
CA GLN A 76 20.98 -22.15 6.45
C GLN A 76 20.54 -20.75 5.99
N PRO A 77 19.67 -20.64 4.96
CA PRO A 77 19.40 -19.37 4.30
C PRO A 77 18.44 -18.45 5.07
N LEU A 78 17.76 -18.96 6.10
CA LEU A 78 16.78 -18.21 6.87
C LEU A 78 17.27 -17.98 8.30
N ILE A 79 16.77 -16.91 8.92
CA ILE A 79 16.79 -16.68 10.36
C ILE A 79 15.36 -16.75 10.86
N ASP A 80 15.13 -17.54 11.91
CA ASP A 80 13.88 -17.54 12.67
C ASP A 80 13.81 -16.30 13.56
N GLY A 81 12.83 -15.43 13.32
CA GLY A 81 12.66 -14.19 14.07
C GLY A 81 12.39 -14.38 15.57
N SER A 82 11.91 -15.55 15.99
CA SER A 82 11.65 -15.87 17.40
C SER A 82 12.90 -16.33 18.15
N SER A 83 13.60 -17.33 17.62
CA SER A 83 14.81 -17.88 18.24
C SER A 83 16.10 -17.15 17.87
N LYS A 84 16.06 -16.29 16.84
CA LYS A 84 17.19 -15.63 16.19
C LYS A 84 18.27 -16.60 15.67
N LYS A 85 17.92 -17.87 15.46
CA LYS A 85 18.82 -18.90 14.93
C LYS A 85 18.65 -19.03 13.42
N ARG A 86 19.73 -19.44 12.76
CA ARG A 86 19.69 -19.82 11.35
C ARG A 86 19.01 -21.18 11.19
N VAL A 87 18.19 -21.32 10.15
CA VAL A 87 17.41 -22.53 9.84
C VAL A 87 17.37 -22.82 8.34
N HIS A 88 17.11 -24.08 7.99
CA HIS A 88 16.88 -24.51 6.60
C HIS A 88 15.46 -24.18 6.13
N LEU A 89 15.25 -24.22 4.81
CA LEU A 89 13.94 -23.98 4.18
C LEU A 89 12.88 -25.03 4.58
N ASP A 90 13.30 -26.20 5.08
CA ASP A 90 12.39 -27.30 5.43
C ASP A 90 11.36 -26.95 6.51
N VAL A 91 11.63 -25.91 7.32
CA VAL A 91 10.65 -25.38 8.29
C VAL A 91 9.38 -24.79 7.64
N LEU A 92 9.45 -24.49 6.33
CA LEU A 92 8.36 -23.95 5.51
C LEU A 92 7.65 -25.01 4.68
N ARG A 93 8.14 -26.27 4.69
CA ARG A 93 7.65 -27.34 3.83
C ARG A 93 6.16 -27.57 4.04
N ARG A 94 5.38 -27.62 2.95
CA ARG A 94 3.92 -27.85 2.95
C ARG A 94 3.11 -26.84 3.79
N LYS A 95 3.63 -25.63 3.98
CA LYS A 95 2.90 -24.52 4.62
C LYS A 95 2.49 -23.48 3.58
N ASN A 96 1.46 -22.69 3.90
CA ASN A 96 1.20 -21.45 3.18
C ASN A 96 2.32 -20.46 3.52
N VAL A 97 3.02 -19.94 2.51
CA VAL A 97 4.16 -19.05 2.70
C VAL A 97 3.83 -17.68 2.10
N LEU A 98 3.86 -16.67 2.95
CA LEU A 98 3.71 -15.26 2.58
C LEU A 98 5.12 -14.65 2.49
N LEU A 99 5.57 -14.36 1.27
CA LEU A 99 6.85 -13.71 1.02
C LEU A 99 6.66 -12.19 1.06
N LEU A 100 7.12 -11.55 2.13
CA LEU A 100 7.21 -10.09 2.22
C LEU A 100 8.47 -9.63 1.47
N ILE A 101 8.30 -9.06 0.29
CA ILE A 101 9.38 -8.67 -0.60
C ILE A 101 9.50 -7.14 -0.57
N SER A 102 10.65 -6.62 -0.16
CA SER A 102 10.87 -5.17 -0.05
C SER A 102 12.35 -4.81 -0.10
N GLY A 103 12.62 -3.50 -0.19
CA GLY A 103 13.92 -2.93 0.15
C GLY A 103 14.10 -2.83 1.66
N LEU A 104 15.03 -1.97 2.08
CA LEU A 104 15.29 -1.67 3.49
C LEU A 104 14.50 -0.44 3.99
N ASP A 105 13.42 -0.08 3.32
CA ASP A 105 12.66 1.16 3.48
C ASP A 105 11.18 0.91 3.81
N ILE A 106 10.87 -0.26 4.38
CA ILE A 106 9.55 -0.50 4.99
C ILE A 106 9.37 0.48 6.16
N LEU A 107 8.20 1.11 6.24
CA LEU A 107 7.87 1.99 7.35
C LEU A 107 7.69 1.18 8.65
N ASN A 108 8.05 1.78 9.79
CA ASN A 108 7.89 1.10 11.09
C ASN A 108 6.40 0.86 11.41
N GLU A 109 5.56 1.80 11.01
CA GLU A 109 4.10 1.75 11.06
C GLU A 109 3.58 0.51 10.30
N GLU A 110 4.05 0.29 9.07
CA GLU A 110 3.72 -0.91 8.28
C GLU A 110 4.13 -2.20 9.02
N LEU A 111 5.38 -2.26 9.51
CA LEU A 111 5.89 -3.45 10.21
C LEU A 111 5.08 -3.76 11.47
N SER A 112 4.71 -2.74 12.24
CA SER A 112 3.95 -2.90 13.49
C SER A 112 2.57 -3.52 13.26
N ILE A 113 1.89 -3.16 12.16
CA ILE A 113 0.57 -3.70 11.84
C ILE A 113 0.69 -5.13 11.31
N ILE A 114 1.67 -5.41 10.44
CA ILE A 114 1.94 -6.80 9.98
C ILE A 114 2.29 -7.69 11.18
N GLU A 115 3.09 -7.19 12.13
CA GLU A 115 3.40 -7.88 13.38
C GLU A 115 2.15 -8.17 14.21
N LYS A 116 1.25 -7.19 14.36
CA LYS A 116 -0.02 -7.39 15.07
C LYS A 116 -0.85 -8.50 14.40
N ILE A 117 -1.07 -8.41 13.09
CA ILE A 117 -1.83 -9.42 12.33
C ILE A 117 -1.18 -10.80 12.45
N TYR A 118 0.15 -10.87 12.30
CA TYR A 118 0.89 -12.12 12.40
C TYR A 118 0.78 -12.74 13.81
N LYS A 119 0.93 -11.96 14.88
CA LYS A 119 0.78 -12.44 16.27
C LYS A 119 -0.65 -12.91 16.55
N GLU A 120 -1.66 -12.22 16.05
CA GLU A 120 -3.06 -12.63 16.19
C GLU A 120 -3.32 -13.98 15.49
N SER A 121 -2.69 -14.22 14.34
CA SER A 121 -2.80 -15.49 13.62
C SER A 121 -2.28 -16.68 14.45
N ARG A 122 -1.32 -16.46 15.34
CA ARG A 122 -0.73 -17.50 16.19
C ARG A 122 -1.59 -17.89 17.39
N LYS A 123 -2.54 -17.03 17.79
CA LYS A 123 -3.49 -17.34 18.87
C LYS A 123 -4.60 -18.27 18.38
N ASP A 124 -4.98 -18.10 17.12
CA ASP A 124 -6.01 -18.88 16.46
C ASP A 124 -5.35 -20.07 15.73
N GLY A 125 -5.21 -21.20 16.44
CA GLY A 125 -4.48 -22.39 15.96
C GLY A 125 -4.94 -22.96 14.61
N ALA A 126 -6.07 -22.49 14.08
CA ALA A 126 -6.58 -22.82 12.76
C ALA A 126 -5.84 -22.12 11.59
N ARG A 127 -5.17 -20.98 11.81
CA ARG A 127 -4.52 -20.19 10.75
C ARG A 127 -3.02 -20.44 10.68
N GLN A 128 -2.60 -21.40 9.87
CA GLN A 128 -1.19 -21.76 9.71
C GLN A 128 -0.63 -21.26 8.37
N TYR A 129 -0.12 -20.02 8.38
CA TYR A 129 0.80 -19.52 7.37
C TYR A 129 2.13 -19.09 8.01
N GLU A 130 3.19 -19.05 7.22
CA GLU A 130 4.49 -18.51 7.62
C GLU A 130 4.78 -17.26 6.81
N LEU A 131 5.26 -16.22 7.49
CA LEU A 131 5.74 -15.02 6.81
C LEU A 131 7.27 -15.10 6.67
N VAL A 132 7.77 -14.75 5.50
CA VAL A 132 9.20 -14.74 5.20
C VAL A 132 9.57 -13.40 4.58
N TRP A 133 10.43 -12.63 5.25
CA TRP A 133 10.98 -11.42 4.64
C TRP A 133 12.10 -11.75 3.66
N VAL A 134 11.95 -11.28 2.43
CA VAL A 134 12.90 -11.43 1.32
C VAL A 134 13.41 -10.03 0.93
N PRO A 135 14.57 -9.61 1.44
CA PRO A 135 15.15 -8.30 1.15
C PRO A 135 15.69 -8.26 -0.28
N ILE A 136 15.20 -7.32 -1.08
CA ILE A 136 15.65 -7.09 -2.45
C ILE A 136 16.55 -5.86 -2.49
N MET A 137 17.84 -6.10 -2.68
CA MET A 137 18.86 -5.08 -2.86
C MET A 137 19.38 -5.12 -4.29
N ASP A 138 19.63 -3.95 -4.88
CA ASP A 138 20.38 -3.90 -6.12
C ASP A 138 21.85 -4.25 -5.84
N HIS A 139 22.39 -5.20 -6.59
CA HIS A 139 23.77 -5.66 -6.43
C HIS A 139 24.81 -4.58 -6.80
N SER A 140 24.38 -3.46 -7.39
CA SER A 140 25.22 -2.28 -7.62
C SER A 140 25.38 -1.38 -6.39
N VAL A 141 24.50 -1.50 -5.39
CA VAL A 141 24.60 -0.71 -4.15
C VAL A 141 25.74 -1.25 -3.30
N GLN A 142 26.68 -0.38 -2.94
CA GLN A 142 27.77 -0.76 -2.05
C GLN A 142 27.23 -1.11 -0.67
N TRP A 143 27.64 -2.26 -0.15
CA TRP A 143 27.31 -2.71 1.20
C TRP A 143 28.16 -1.95 2.21
N SER A 144 27.67 -0.79 2.67
CA SER A 144 28.29 0.02 3.72
C SER A 144 27.85 -0.42 5.11
N ASP A 145 28.60 0.02 6.13
CA ASP A 145 28.25 -0.22 7.53
C ASP A 145 26.85 0.32 7.87
N THR A 146 26.49 1.49 7.33
CA THR A 146 25.16 2.10 7.52
C THR A 146 24.02 1.25 6.93
N VAL A 147 24.23 0.65 5.75
CA VAL A 147 23.25 -0.25 5.12
C VAL A 147 23.14 -1.54 5.93
N ASN A 148 24.25 -2.06 6.41
CA ASN A 148 24.31 -3.25 7.26
C ASN A 148 23.58 -3.04 8.59
N GLU A 149 23.79 -1.90 9.27
CA GLU A 149 23.08 -1.52 10.49
C GLU A 149 21.58 -1.41 10.26
N LYS A 150 21.15 -0.75 9.17
CA LYS A 150 19.74 -0.63 8.80
C LYS A 150 19.10 -2.00 8.56
N PHE A 151 19.78 -2.87 7.82
CA PHE A 151 19.36 -4.24 7.58
C PHE A 151 19.21 -5.03 8.89
N ASN A 152 20.23 -5.02 9.74
CA ASN A 152 20.23 -5.76 11.01
C ASN A 152 19.15 -5.26 11.97
N SER A 153 18.94 -3.94 12.05
CA SER A 153 17.87 -3.33 12.84
C SER A 153 16.49 -3.82 12.40
N MET A 154 16.21 -3.76 11.09
CA MET A 154 14.95 -4.21 10.50
C MET A 154 14.75 -5.73 10.65
N GLN A 155 15.80 -6.53 10.44
CA GLN A 155 15.72 -7.99 10.61
C GLN A 155 15.46 -8.39 12.07
N SER A 156 16.07 -7.66 13.02
CA SER A 156 15.97 -7.96 14.44
C SER A 156 14.59 -7.66 15.02
N SER A 157 13.87 -6.67 14.47
CA SER A 157 12.50 -6.35 14.91
C SER A 157 11.45 -7.34 14.40
N MET A 158 11.75 -8.12 13.35
CA MET A 158 10.80 -9.04 12.75
C MET A 158 10.63 -10.34 13.59
N PRO A 159 9.38 -10.73 13.93
CA PRO A 159 9.10 -11.96 14.69
C PRO A 159 8.95 -13.21 13.81
N TRP A 160 8.99 -13.05 12.49
CA TRP A 160 8.81 -14.10 11.48
C TRP A 160 10.16 -14.49 10.82
N PHE A 161 10.13 -15.39 9.84
CA PHE A 161 11.36 -15.80 9.16
C PHE A 161 11.91 -14.69 8.27
N THR A 162 13.22 -14.59 8.18
CA THR A 162 13.88 -13.62 7.28
C THR A 162 15.00 -14.31 6.53
N VAL A 163 15.27 -13.91 5.29
CA VAL A 163 16.51 -14.33 4.61
C VAL A 163 17.70 -13.73 5.35
N TYR A 164 18.70 -14.54 5.70
CA TYR A 164 19.77 -14.08 6.59
C TYR A 164 20.59 -12.92 6.02
N HIS A 165 20.74 -12.84 4.69
CA HIS A 165 21.45 -11.76 4.02
C HIS A 165 20.98 -11.59 2.56
N PRO A 166 20.88 -10.36 2.01
CA PRO A 166 20.40 -10.13 0.64
C PRO A 166 21.24 -10.81 -0.46
N SER A 167 22.54 -11.03 -0.23
CA SER A 167 23.43 -11.70 -1.20
C SER A 167 23.05 -13.15 -1.51
N VAL A 168 22.19 -13.76 -0.69
CA VAL A 168 21.63 -15.10 -0.93
C VAL A 168 20.76 -15.11 -2.18
N ILE A 169 20.04 -14.01 -2.43
CA ILE A 169 19.09 -13.88 -3.53
C ILE A 169 19.84 -13.52 -4.81
N LYS A 170 19.82 -14.45 -5.77
CA LYS A 170 20.56 -14.30 -7.02
C LYS A 170 19.94 -13.24 -7.93
N LYS A 171 20.77 -12.60 -8.76
CA LYS A 171 20.36 -11.59 -9.75
C LYS A 171 19.17 -12.02 -10.63
N PRO A 172 19.09 -13.26 -11.17
CA PRO A 172 17.95 -13.70 -11.97
C PRO A 172 16.64 -13.75 -11.20
N VAL A 173 16.68 -14.06 -9.90
CA VAL A 173 15.50 -14.06 -9.03
C VAL A 173 15.03 -12.63 -8.81
N ILE A 174 15.94 -11.71 -8.51
CA ILE A 174 15.60 -10.28 -8.36
C ILE A 174 14.97 -9.75 -9.65
N ARG A 175 15.55 -10.09 -10.80
CA ARG A 175 14.99 -9.75 -12.11
C ARG A 175 13.58 -10.34 -12.29
N PHE A 176 13.38 -11.61 -11.96
CA PHE A 176 12.07 -12.26 -12.01
C PHE A 176 11.05 -11.55 -11.11
N ILE A 177 11.40 -11.22 -9.87
CA ILE A 177 10.56 -10.49 -8.92
C ILE A 177 10.17 -9.11 -9.47
N LYS A 178 11.13 -8.38 -10.07
CA LYS A 178 10.88 -7.06 -10.67
C LYS A 178 10.01 -7.14 -11.93
N GLU A 179 10.29 -8.08 -12.85
CA GLU A 179 9.63 -8.15 -14.16
C GLU A 179 8.29 -8.89 -14.12
N VAL A 180 8.22 -10.02 -13.40
CA VAL A 180 7.06 -10.93 -13.41
C VAL A 180 6.10 -10.64 -12.26
N TRP A 181 6.62 -10.35 -11.06
CA TRP A 181 5.80 -9.93 -9.91
C TRP A 181 5.65 -8.41 -9.80
N HIS A 182 6.22 -7.67 -10.76
CA HIS A 182 6.11 -6.22 -10.86
C HIS A 182 6.56 -5.47 -9.61
N TYR A 183 7.54 -5.98 -8.87
CA TYR A 183 8.12 -5.26 -7.74
C TYR A 183 8.87 -4.00 -8.20
N ARG A 184 8.50 -2.83 -7.65
CA ARG A 184 9.07 -1.51 -7.97
C ARG A 184 9.41 -0.69 -6.73
N ASN A 185 10.04 -1.33 -5.74
CA ASN A 185 10.50 -0.76 -4.45
C ASN A 185 9.44 -0.56 -3.37
N LYS A 186 8.13 -0.61 -3.69
CA LYS A 186 7.11 -0.76 -2.64
C LYS A 186 7.02 -2.21 -2.15
N PRO A 187 6.85 -2.45 -0.84
CA PRO A 187 6.66 -3.80 -0.32
C PRO A 187 5.49 -4.51 -1.02
N ILE A 188 5.72 -5.76 -1.41
CA ILE A 188 4.67 -6.66 -1.91
C ILE A 188 4.64 -7.92 -1.05
N LEU A 189 3.48 -8.55 -0.97
CA LEU A 189 3.27 -9.76 -0.18
C LEU A 189 2.82 -10.90 -1.10
N VAL A 190 3.76 -11.71 -1.57
CA VAL A 190 3.47 -12.80 -2.50
C VAL A 190 3.04 -14.05 -1.74
N VAL A 191 1.97 -14.71 -2.17
CA VAL A 191 1.41 -15.88 -1.48
C VAL A 191 1.66 -17.14 -2.27
N LEU A 192 2.33 -18.10 -1.62
CA LEU A 192 2.54 -19.45 -2.10
C LEU A 192 1.73 -20.43 -1.25
N ASP A 193 1.02 -21.34 -1.90
CA ASP A 193 0.33 -22.43 -1.21
C ASP A 193 1.32 -23.54 -0.74
N PRO A 194 0.85 -24.59 -0.05
CA PRO A 194 1.69 -25.71 0.37
C PRO A 194 2.43 -26.46 -0.76
N GLN A 195 1.95 -26.37 -2.00
CA GLN A 195 2.56 -26.94 -3.20
C GLN A 195 3.49 -25.95 -3.92
N GLY A 196 3.61 -24.71 -3.43
CA GLY A 196 4.43 -23.67 -4.03
C GLY A 196 3.76 -22.98 -5.21
N LYS A 197 2.46 -23.19 -5.44
CA LYS A 197 1.70 -22.48 -6.46
C LYS A 197 1.54 -21.02 -6.02
N LEU A 198 1.74 -20.10 -6.97
CA LEU A 198 1.42 -18.69 -6.77
C LEU A 198 -0.11 -18.52 -6.73
N VAL A 199 -0.66 -18.24 -5.56
CA VAL A 199 -2.12 -18.09 -5.37
C VAL A 199 -2.57 -16.64 -5.20
N CYS A 200 -1.64 -15.73 -4.91
CA CYS A 200 -1.86 -14.29 -5.01
C CYS A 200 -0.53 -13.56 -5.26
N PRO A 201 -0.44 -12.72 -6.31
CA PRO A 201 0.77 -11.96 -6.62
C PRO A 201 1.04 -10.82 -5.63
N ASN A 202 0.01 -10.25 -5.01
CA ASN A 202 0.19 -9.27 -3.95
C ASN A 202 -1.00 -9.26 -2.98
N ALA A 203 -0.85 -9.97 -1.87
CA ALA A 203 -1.83 -10.05 -0.79
C ALA A 203 -1.71 -8.92 0.23
N ILE A 204 -0.81 -7.95 0.03
CA ILE A 204 -0.62 -6.87 1.01
C ILE A 204 -1.92 -6.06 1.18
N TYR A 205 -2.66 -5.86 0.08
CA TYR A 205 -3.95 -5.18 0.11
C TYR A 205 -4.97 -5.95 0.94
N MET A 206 -5.07 -7.27 0.73
CA MET A 206 -5.93 -8.13 1.55
C MET A 206 -5.57 -8.07 3.04
N MET A 207 -4.28 -8.06 3.34
CA MET A 207 -3.78 -7.98 4.70
C MET A 207 -4.19 -6.68 5.38
N TRP A 208 -4.14 -5.55 4.67
CA TRP A 208 -4.61 -4.27 5.20
C TRP A 208 -6.12 -4.20 5.37
N ILE A 209 -6.90 -4.71 4.41
CA ILE A 209 -8.37 -4.58 4.44
C ILE A 209 -8.98 -5.53 5.47
N TRP A 210 -8.59 -6.81 5.46
CA TRP A 210 -9.25 -7.89 6.21
C TRP A 210 -8.35 -8.63 7.21
N GLY A 211 -7.04 -8.34 7.25
CA GLY A 211 -6.10 -9.02 8.15
C GLY A 211 -6.17 -10.54 8.02
N ASN A 212 -6.35 -11.22 9.16
CA ASN A 212 -6.41 -12.69 9.21
C ASN A 212 -7.68 -13.30 8.60
N ASN A 213 -8.73 -12.51 8.38
CA ASN A 213 -9.96 -13.00 7.72
C ASN A 213 -9.74 -13.28 6.22
N ALA A 214 -8.65 -12.75 5.64
CA ALA A 214 -8.25 -13.01 4.28
C ALA A 214 -7.55 -14.35 4.08
N PHE A 215 -7.15 -15.09 5.13
CA PHE A 215 -6.57 -16.42 4.97
C PHE A 215 -7.53 -17.33 4.15
N PRO A 216 -7.05 -18.08 3.14
CA PRO A 216 -5.65 -18.37 2.78
C PRO A 216 -4.95 -17.37 1.83
N PHE A 217 -5.43 -16.13 1.74
CA PHE A 217 -4.88 -15.04 0.92
C PHE A 217 -4.80 -15.38 -0.58
N THR A 218 -5.74 -16.18 -1.06
CA THR A 218 -5.90 -16.52 -2.48
C THR A 218 -6.76 -15.47 -3.20
N ILE A 219 -6.58 -15.28 -4.50
CA ILE A 219 -7.48 -14.44 -5.33
C ILE A 219 -8.97 -14.84 -5.17
N LEU A 220 -9.28 -16.13 -5.14
CA LEU A 220 -10.67 -16.61 -4.93
C LEU A 220 -11.26 -16.17 -3.58
N ARG A 221 -10.43 -16.14 -2.53
CA ARG A 221 -10.83 -15.66 -1.20
C ARG A 221 -11.06 -14.15 -1.22
N GLU A 222 -10.21 -13.40 -1.91
CA GLU A 222 -10.37 -11.95 -2.13
C GLU A 222 -11.70 -11.65 -2.84
N GLU A 223 -12.05 -12.39 -3.89
CA GLU A 223 -13.32 -12.28 -4.59
C GLU A 223 -14.53 -12.58 -3.70
N SER A 224 -14.45 -13.61 -2.85
CA SER A 224 -15.49 -13.97 -1.89
C SER A 224 -15.73 -12.86 -0.88
N LEU A 225 -14.64 -12.34 -0.30
CA LEU A 225 -14.70 -11.25 0.68
C LEU A 225 -15.35 -10.01 0.09
N TRP A 226 -14.99 -9.62 -1.13
CA TRP A 226 -15.64 -8.50 -1.81
C TRP A 226 -17.10 -8.73 -2.14
N ARG A 227 -17.52 -9.99 -2.35
CA ARG A 227 -18.92 -10.34 -2.65
C ARG A 227 -19.79 -10.31 -1.41
N GLU A 228 -19.21 -10.67 -0.26
CA GLU A 228 -19.87 -10.67 1.05
C GLU A 228 -19.90 -9.27 1.70
N GLU A 229 -19.04 -8.37 1.26
CA GLU A 229 -18.88 -7.04 1.85
C GLU A 229 -19.71 -5.97 1.14
N THR A 230 -20.16 -4.98 1.91
CA THR A 230 -20.89 -3.80 1.39
C THR A 230 -20.19 -2.51 1.78
N TRP A 231 -20.59 -1.39 1.16
CA TRP A 231 -20.06 -0.07 1.53
C TRP A 231 -20.68 0.41 2.84
N ARG A 232 -20.19 -0.15 3.95
CA ARG A 232 -20.65 0.13 5.31
C ARG A 232 -19.56 0.77 6.16
N LEU A 233 -19.95 1.39 7.27
CA LEU A 233 -19.02 2.15 8.10
C LEU A 233 -17.92 1.28 8.71
N GLU A 234 -18.23 0.03 9.09
CA GLU A 234 -17.27 -0.92 9.63
C GLU A 234 -16.15 -1.26 8.64
N LEU A 235 -16.41 -1.22 7.33
CA LEU A 235 -15.37 -1.43 6.32
C LEU A 235 -14.32 -0.30 6.39
N LEU A 236 -14.78 0.95 6.54
CA LEU A 236 -13.92 2.13 6.63
C LEU A 236 -13.13 2.15 7.94
N VAL A 237 -13.81 1.95 9.07
CA VAL A 237 -13.18 2.12 10.40
C VAL A 237 -12.52 0.85 10.92
N ASN A 238 -12.96 -0.35 10.54
CA ASN A 238 -12.34 -1.64 10.88
C ASN A 238 -11.81 -1.78 12.32
N GLY A 239 -12.59 -1.31 13.30
CA GLY A 239 -12.19 -1.35 14.71
C GLY A 239 -10.93 -0.57 15.04
N ILE A 240 -10.62 0.45 14.26
CA ILE A 240 -9.61 1.48 14.54
C ILE A 240 -9.82 2.07 15.94
N ASP A 241 -11.07 2.35 16.29
CA ASP A 241 -11.43 2.88 17.59
C ASP A 241 -12.69 2.17 18.14
N PRO A 242 -12.70 1.71 19.40
CA PRO A 242 -13.86 1.06 19.99
C PRO A 242 -15.07 1.99 20.16
N VAL A 243 -14.87 3.30 20.29
CA VAL A 243 -15.93 4.30 20.46
C VAL A 243 -16.83 4.34 19.24
N ILE A 244 -16.24 4.43 18.05
CA ILE A 244 -17.03 4.46 16.81
C ILE A 244 -17.78 3.15 16.57
N LEU A 245 -17.20 2.01 16.96
CA LEU A 245 -17.90 0.71 16.88
C LEU A 245 -19.12 0.65 17.81
N ASN A 246 -19.07 1.30 18.97
CA ASN A 246 -20.23 1.38 19.87
C ASN A 246 -21.32 2.28 19.28
N TRP A 247 -20.96 3.44 18.71
CA TRP A 247 -21.92 4.33 18.06
C TRP A 247 -22.63 3.66 16.88
N ILE A 248 -21.90 2.85 16.10
CA ILE A 248 -22.48 2.05 15.02
C ILE A 248 -23.55 1.10 15.57
N LYS A 249 -23.24 0.35 16.64
CA LYS A 249 -24.17 -0.60 17.28
C LYS A 249 -25.38 0.08 17.89
N GLU A 250 -25.21 1.29 18.42
CA GLU A 250 -26.27 2.12 18.98
C GLU A 250 -27.19 2.72 17.89
N GLY A 251 -26.87 2.57 16.61
CA GLY A 251 -27.65 3.15 15.51
C GLY A 251 -27.62 4.66 15.49
N LYS A 252 -26.50 5.27 15.92
CA LYS A 252 -26.32 6.72 15.91
C LYS A 252 -26.02 7.22 14.51
N TYR A 253 -26.31 8.50 14.29
CA TYR A 253 -25.80 9.20 13.12
C TYR A 253 -24.36 9.60 13.36
N ILE A 254 -23.48 9.31 12.42
CA ILE A 254 -22.04 9.55 12.57
C ILE A 254 -21.51 10.22 11.31
N PHE A 255 -20.96 11.42 11.48
CA PHE A 255 -20.10 12.01 10.46
C PHE A 255 -18.65 11.58 10.70
N LEU A 256 -18.06 10.85 9.76
CA LEU A 256 -16.60 10.77 9.63
C LEU A 256 -16.16 11.89 8.74
N TYR A 257 -15.14 12.66 9.15
CA TYR A 257 -14.71 13.79 8.35
C TYR A 257 -13.22 14.08 8.48
N GLY A 258 -12.68 14.79 7.50
CA GLY A 258 -11.27 15.16 7.46
C GLY A 258 -11.03 16.36 6.56
N GLY A 259 -9.94 17.06 6.79
CA GLY A 259 -9.59 18.28 6.07
C GLY A 259 -8.36 18.94 6.69
N ASP A 260 -7.61 19.74 5.93
CA ASP A 260 -6.53 20.58 6.48
C ASP A 260 -6.90 22.06 6.63
N ASP A 261 -8.12 22.42 6.26
CA ASP A 261 -8.71 23.75 6.45
C ASP A 261 -9.51 23.80 7.76
N ILE A 262 -9.01 24.59 8.71
CA ILE A 262 -9.58 24.73 10.04
C ILE A 262 -10.87 25.55 10.05
N GLU A 263 -11.01 26.50 9.12
CA GLU A 263 -12.21 27.33 9.01
C GLU A 263 -13.34 26.50 8.42
N TRP A 264 -13.03 25.71 7.40
CA TRP A 264 -13.98 24.73 6.87
C TRP A 264 -14.41 23.73 7.96
N VAL A 265 -13.46 23.13 8.70
CA VAL A 265 -13.77 22.18 9.78
C VAL A 265 -14.73 22.81 10.79
N ARG A 266 -14.44 24.02 11.26
CA ARG A 266 -15.29 24.73 12.24
C ARG A 266 -16.68 25.03 11.68
N LYS A 267 -16.75 25.51 10.43
CA LYS A 267 -18.02 25.84 9.76
C LYS A 267 -18.85 24.58 9.55
N PHE A 268 -18.24 23.49 9.10
CA PHE A 268 -18.87 22.19 8.91
C PHE A 268 -19.46 21.66 10.22
N THR A 269 -18.65 21.55 11.29
CA THR A 269 -19.13 20.99 12.56
C THR A 269 -20.24 21.82 13.20
N ASN A 270 -20.19 23.15 13.07
CA ASN A 270 -21.22 24.03 13.60
C ASN A 270 -22.55 23.85 12.84
N ASN A 271 -22.50 23.82 11.51
CA ASN A 271 -23.70 23.59 10.70
C ASN A 271 -24.27 22.18 10.91
N ALA A 272 -23.41 21.15 10.95
CA ALA A 272 -23.85 19.77 11.20
C ALA A 272 -24.58 19.64 12.55
N ARG A 273 -24.06 20.28 13.61
CA ARG A 273 -24.74 20.33 14.92
C ARG A 273 -26.06 21.07 14.87
N ALA A 274 -26.10 22.24 14.25
CA ALA A 274 -27.32 23.04 14.16
C ALA A 274 -28.43 22.27 13.42
N VAL A 275 -28.07 21.62 12.30
CA VAL A 275 -28.97 20.76 11.53
C VAL A 275 -29.43 19.56 12.36
N ALA A 276 -28.51 18.85 13.03
CA ALA A 276 -28.87 17.71 13.88
C ALA A 276 -29.80 18.10 15.04
N GLN A 277 -29.55 19.24 15.69
CA GLN A 277 -30.42 19.78 16.75
C GLN A 277 -31.82 20.13 16.20
N ALA A 278 -31.88 20.81 15.06
CA ALA A 278 -33.15 21.19 14.42
C ALA A 278 -33.95 19.96 13.93
N ALA A 279 -33.27 18.96 13.38
CA ALA A 279 -33.85 17.69 12.94
C ALA A 279 -34.12 16.70 14.09
N ARG A 280 -33.66 17.01 15.31
CA ARG A 280 -33.72 16.13 16.51
C ARG A 280 -33.04 14.77 16.29
N VAL A 281 -31.89 14.79 15.63
CA VAL A 281 -31.10 13.60 15.30
C VAL A 281 -29.91 13.47 16.26
N PRO A 282 -29.65 12.28 16.85
CA PRO A 282 -28.48 12.06 17.68
C PRO A 282 -27.23 11.91 16.82
N LEU A 283 -26.54 13.03 16.58
CA LEU A 283 -25.35 13.11 15.75
C LEU A 283 -24.06 13.04 16.58
N GLU A 284 -23.19 12.13 16.21
CA GLU A 284 -21.78 12.06 16.62
C GLU A 284 -20.87 12.48 15.47
N MET A 285 -19.68 12.99 15.80
CA MET A 285 -18.71 13.45 14.82
C MET A 285 -17.33 12.90 15.15
N PHE A 286 -16.70 12.28 14.15
CA PHE A 286 -15.43 11.58 14.24
C PHE A 286 -14.44 12.16 13.22
N TYR A 287 -13.46 12.91 13.71
CA TYR A 287 -12.41 13.49 12.86
C TYR A 287 -11.29 12.49 12.63
N VAL A 288 -11.06 12.12 11.37
CA VAL A 288 -10.01 11.17 10.96
C VAL A 288 -8.76 11.89 10.46
N GLY A 289 -8.91 13.05 9.81
CA GLY A 289 -7.79 13.82 9.24
C GLY A 289 -7.51 13.49 7.77
N LYS A 290 -6.26 13.75 7.33
CA LYS A 290 -5.81 13.64 5.94
C LYS A 290 -4.58 12.78 5.76
N ASN A 291 -4.38 12.29 4.54
CA ASN A 291 -3.30 11.34 4.19
C ASN A 291 -1.87 11.94 4.18
N ASN A 292 -1.61 13.24 4.46
CA ASN A 292 -0.26 13.77 4.13
C ASN A 292 0.35 14.96 4.91
N LYS A 293 -0.13 15.38 6.10
CA LYS A 293 0.47 16.55 6.80
C LYS A 293 0.49 16.45 8.32
N THR A 294 1.44 15.67 8.86
CA THR A 294 1.61 15.41 10.30
C THR A 294 1.63 16.68 11.17
N GLU A 295 2.33 17.73 10.74
CA GLU A 295 2.47 18.97 11.52
C GLU A 295 1.17 19.81 11.57
N LYS A 296 0.45 19.88 10.44
CA LYS A 296 -0.84 20.60 10.38
C LYS A 296 -1.94 19.84 11.11
N ILE A 297 -1.94 18.51 11.01
CA ILE A 297 -2.87 17.64 11.73
C ILE A 297 -2.72 17.83 13.24
N ARG A 298 -1.49 17.87 13.77
CA ARG A 298 -1.24 18.15 15.20
C ARG A 298 -1.85 19.48 15.66
N ARG A 299 -1.73 20.55 14.85
CA ARG A 299 -2.34 21.85 15.15
C ARG A 299 -3.87 21.82 15.09
N LEU A 300 -4.43 21.09 14.13
CA LEU A 300 -5.88 20.87 14.03
C LEU A 300 -6.40 20.05 15.22
N MET A 301 -5.71 18.98 15.64
CA MET A 301 -6.09 18.19 16.81
C MET A 301 -6.20 19.05 18.07
N MET A 302 -5.20 19.90 18.35
CA MET A 302 -5.27 20.85 19.48
C MET A 302 -6.49 21.77 19.38
N THR A 303 -6.86 22.20 18.17
CA THR A 303 -8.01 23.08 17.97
C THR A 303 -9.35 22.33 18.11
N ILE A 304 -9.42 21.08 17.67
CA ILE A 304 -10.60 20.21 17.84
C ILE A 304 -10.86 19.97 19.33
N THR A 305 -9.80 19.69 20.11
CA THR A 305 -9.90 19.52 21.56
C THR A 305 -10.37 20.82 22.24
N VAL A 306 -9.74 21.95 21.93
CA VAL A 306 -10.07 23.26 22.56
C VAL A 306 -11.49 23.71 22.25
N ASN A 307 -11.96 23.51 21.01
CA ASN A 307 -13.29 23.97 20.58
C ASN A 307 -14.35 22.87 20.69
N ASN A 308 -14.01 21.71 21.28
CA ASN A 308 -14.85 20.53 21.40
C ASN A 308 -15.58 20.23 20.08
N LEU A 309 -14.85 20.07 18.96
CA LEU A 309 -15.44 19.94 17.61
C LEU A 309 -15.89 18.52 17.25
N GLY A 310 -15.56 17.53 18.08
CA GLY A 310 -15.91 16.13 17.89
C GLY A 310 -14.87 15.22 18.56
N TYR A 311 -15.08 13.91 18.46
CA TYR A 311 -14.05 12.92 18.77
C TYR A 311 -13.03 12.92 17.63
N PHE A 312 -11.76 12.63 17.92
CA PHE A 312 -10.72 12.61 16.90
C PHE A 312 -9.79 11.42 17.08
N LEU A 313 -9.19 10.99 15.96
CA LEU A 313 -8.23 9.91 15.98
C LEU A 313 -6.86 10.44 16.44
N GLU A 314 -6.41 10.04 17.63
CA GLU A 314 -5.22 10.61 18.27
C GLU A 314 -3.89 10.15 17.65
N ASP A 315 -3.83 8.90 17.20
CA ASP A 315 -2.60 8.26 16.74
C ASP A 315 -2.37 8.41 15.23
N VAL A 316 -1.23 8.99 14.86
CA VAL A 316 -0.80 9.22 13.47
C VAL A 316 -0.68 7.90 12.71
N THR A 317 -0.24 6.82 13.36
CA THR A 317 -0.14 5.48 12.75
C THR A 317 -1.52 5.00 12.32
N THR A 318 -2.53 5.24 13.16
CA THR A 318 -3.89 4.82 12.89
C THR A 318 -4.57 5.67 11.80
N ILE A 319 -4.26 6.98 11.72
CA ILE A 319 -4.68 7.83 10.58
C ILE A 319 -4.05 7.33 9.28
N TRP A 320 -2.74 7.07 9.28
CA TRP A 320 -2.04 6.51 8.13
C TRP A 320 -2.64 5.18 7.72
N PHE A 321 -2.96 4.31 8.68
CA PHE A 321 -3.56 3.01 8.42
C PHE A 321 -4.96 3.13 7.82
N PHE A 322 -5.80 4.06 8.30
CA PHE A 322 -7.10 4.33 7.70
C PHE A 322 -6.99 4.61 6.20
N TRP A 323 -6.11 5.55 5.81
CA TRP A 323 -5.91 5.91 4.40
C TRP A 323 -5.26 4.78 3.60
N THR A 324 -4.25 4.11 4.17
CA THR A 324 -3.59 2.96 3.54
C THR A 324 -4.58 1.84 3.25
N ARG A 325 -5.57 1.62 4.14
CA ARG A 325 -6.64 0.63 3.92
C ARG A 325 -7.53 1.03 2.75
N ILE A 326 -8.00 2.28 2.69
CA ILE A 326 -8.85 2.74 1.57
C ILE A 326 -8.08 2.68 0.25
N GLU A 327 -6.82 3.11 0.22
CA GLU A 327 -5.95 2.95 -0.95
C GLU A 327 -5.82 1.46 -1.33
N SER A 328 -5.67 0.57 -0.34
CA SER A 328 -5.62 -0.87 -0.58
C SER A 328 -6.93 -1.43 -1.12
N MET A 329 -8.09 -0.90 -0.74
CA MET A 329 -9.38 -1.29 -1.31
C MET A 329 -9.42 -1.03 -2.82
N LEU A 330 -8.94 0.15 -3.24
CA LEU A 330 -8.80 0.51 -4.66
C LEU A 330 -7.89 -0.51 -5.38
N TYR A 331 -6.69 -0.74 -4.83
CA TYR A 331 -5.71 -1.64 -5.46
C TYR A 331 -6.14 -3.10 -5.50
N SER A 332 -6.84 -3.57 -4.46
CA SER A 332 -7.43 -4.91 -4.40
C SER A 332 -8.47 -5.12 -5.51
N LYS A 333 -9.42 -4.18 -5.69
CA LYS A 333 -10.41 -4.26 -6.78
C LYS A 333 -9.75 -4.21 -8.16
N ILE A 334 -8.75 -3.34 -8.32
CA ILE A 334 -7.93 -3.26 -9.53
C ILE A 334 -7.22 -4.59 -9.83
N GLN A 335 -6.61 -5.22 -8.82
CA GLN A 335 -5.91 -6.51 -8.94
C GLN A 335 -6.83 -7.61 -9.46
N LEU A 336 -8.10 -7.61 -9.04
CA LEU A 336 -9.12 -8.56 -9.50
C LEU A 336 -9.63 -8.29 -10.92
N GLY A 337 -9.10 -7.29 -11.62
CA GLY A 337 -9.61 -6.88 -12.93
C GLY A 337 -11.00 -6.24 -12.85
N LYS A 338 -11.51 -5.93 -11.66
CA LYS A 338 -12.78 -5.22 -11.43
C LYS A 338 -12.57 -3.72 -11.60
N LEU A 339 -12.22 -3.32 -12.82
CA LEU A 339 -12.29 -1.93 -13.28
C LEU A 339 -13.72 -1.52 -13.66
N ASP A 340 -14.72 -2.30 -13.24
CA ASP A 340 -16.10 -2.02 -13.60
C ASP A 340 -16.51 -0.68 -13.00
N ASP A 341 -16.65 0.33 -13.84
CA ASP A 341 -17.13 1.65 -13.43
C ASP A 341 -18.59 1.59 -12.95
N HIS A 342 -19.27 0.45 -13.08
CA HIS A 342 -20.59 0.21 -12.51
C HIS A 342 -20.56 -0.37 -11.09
N ASP A 343 -19.39 -0.75 -10.55
CA ASP A 343 -19.27 -1.18 -9.15
C ASP A 343 -19.49 0.03 -8.22
N PRO A 344 -20.62 0.13 -7.50
CA PRO A 344 -20.93 1.30 -6.68
C PRO A 344 -19.90 1.51 -5.57
N MET A 345 -19.37 0.43 -5.01
CA MET A 345 -18.34 0.51 -3.96
C MET A 345 -17.02 1.05 -4.51
N MET A 346 -16.66 0.67 -5.73
CA MET A 346 -15.48 1.22 -6.39
C MET A 346 -15.59 2.74 -6.57
N GLN A 347 -16.78 3.24 -6.92
CA GLN A 347 -17.02 4.67 -7.06
C GLN A 347 -16.91 5.41 -5.73
N GLU A 348 -17.43 4.83 -4.65
CA GLU A 348 -17.31 5.43 -3.33
C GLU A 348 -15.87 5.46 -2.79
N ILE A 349 -15.09 4.40 -3.04
CA ILE A 349 -13.65 4.37 -2.74
C ILE A 349 -12.92 5.47 -3.52
N LYS A 350 -13.19 5.57 -4.83
CA LYS A 350 -12.59 6.57 -5.71
C LYS A 350 -12.90 8.00 -5.22
N LYS A 351 -14.16 8.31 -4.91
CA LYS A 351 -14.58 9.62 -4.38
C LYS A 351 -13.83 9.99 -3.11
N LEU A 352 -13.82 9.09 -2.12
CA LEU A 352 -13.21 9.37 -0.82
C LEU A 352 -11.70 9.62 -0.93
N LEU A 353 -10.98 8.83 -1.75
CA LEU A 353 -9.56 9.06 -2.02
C LEU A 353 -9.30 10.37 -2.76
N SER A 354 -10.24 10.79 -3.62
CA SER A 354 -10.15 12.05 -4.35
C SER A 354 -10.34 13.26 -3.45
N TYR A 355 -11.37 13.25 -2.62
CA TYR A 355 -11.71 14.36 -1.71
C TYR A 355 -10.67 14.57 -0.60
N ASP A 356 -9.89 13.54 -0.25
CA ASP A 356 -8.73 13.73 0.64
C ASP A 356 -7.65 14.63 0.01
N ARG A 357 -7.45 14.52 -1.31
CA ARG A 357 -6.42 15.28 -2.03
C ARG A 357 -6.81 16.74 -2.21
N GLU A 358 -8.08 17.02 -2.45
CA GLU A 358 -8.61 18.35 -2.74
C GLU A 358 -9.68 18.74 -1.72
N GLY A 359 -9.40 19.72 -0.86
CA GLY A 359 -10.39 20.24 0.08
C GLY A 359 -10.56 19.42 1.36
N GLY A 360 -11.80 19.23 1.80
CA GLY A 360 -12.16 18.38 2.94
C GLY A 360 -13.18 17.35 2.50
N TRP A 361 -13.48 16.40 3.36
CA TRP A 361 -14.43 15.33 3.06
C TRP A 361 -15.26 15.02 4.29
N ALA A 362 -16.48 14.53 4.05
CA ALA A 362 -17.32 13.99 5.09
C ALA A 362 -18.15 12.80 4.57
N VAL A 363 -18.21 11.74 5.37
CA VAL A 363 -19.05 10.56 5.18
C VAL A 363 -20.09 10.54 6.29
N LEU A 364 -21.37 10.62 5.93
CA LEU A 364 -22.46 10.41 6.88
C LEU A 364 -22.86 8.94 6.89
N SER A 365 -23.11 8.42 8.07
CA SER A 365 -23.70 7.11 8.28
C SER A 365 -24.81 7.16 9.32
N ASN A 366 -25.74 6.22 9.22
CA ASN A 366 -26.74 5.89 10.24
C ASN A 366 -26.48 4.44 10.67
N GLY A 367 -25.88 4.29 11.87
CA GLY A 367 -25.32 3.02 12.31
C GLY A 367 -24.27 2.51 11.34
N SER A 368 -24.48 1.31 10.79
CA SER A 368 -23.59 0.68 9.81
C SER A 368 -23.77 1.26 8.39
N ASN A 369 -24.94 1.78 8.06
CA ASN A 369 -25.28 2.18 6.70
C ASN A 369 -24.68 3.55 6.35
N ILE A 370 -23.87 3.62 5.29
CA ILE A 370 -23.35 4.89 4.77
C ILE A 370 -24.45 5.54 3.91
N VAL A 371 -24.74 6.81 4.20
CA VAL A 371 -25.82 7.58 3.58
C VAL A 371 -25.27 8.51 2.51
N VAL A 372 -24.18 9.23 2.81
CA VAL A 372 -23.57 10.20 1.88
C VAL A 372 -22.05 10.14 2.02
N ASN A 373 -21.36 10.26 0.87
CA ASN A 373 -19.94 10.55 0.78
C ASN A 373 -19.77 11.88 0.03
N GLY A 374 -19.34 12.91 0.74
CA GLY A 374 -19.40 14.29 0.25
C GLY A 374 -18.06 15.01 0.26
N HIS A 375 -17.79 15.71 -0.83
CA HIS A 375 -16.73 16.70 -0.92
C HIS A 375 -17.04 17.93 -0.06
N SER A 376 -16.02 18.64 0.42
CA SER A 376 -16.14 19.77 1.35
C SER A 376 -17.11 20.86 0.90
N THR A 377 -17.16 21.15 -0.40
CA THR A 377 -18.05 22.17 -0.96
C THR A 377 -19.50 21.71 -0.95
N THR A 378 -19.77 20.51 -1.48
CA THR A 378 -21.13 20.01 -1.68
C THR A 378 -21.80 19.62 -0.36
N ILE A 379 -21.08 18.96 0.55
CA ILE A 379 -21.65 18.53 1.84
C ILE A 379 -21.89 19.71 2.78
N LEU A 380 -20.99 20.69 2.80
CA LEU A 380 -21.18 21.90 3.60
C LEU A 380 -22.36 22.71 3.08
N GLN A 381 -22.47 22.87 1.76
CA GLN A 381 -23.60 23.55 1.14
C GLN A 381 -24.93 22.85 1.48
N ALA A 382 -24.97 21.52 1.43
CA ALA A 382 -26.17 20.76 1.79
C ALA A 382 -26.64 21.02 3.23
N LEU A 383 -25.70 21.20 4.17
CA LEU A 383 -26.00 21.55 5.55
C LEU A 383 -26.43 23.02 5.72
N VAL A 384 -25.81 23.95 4.99
CA VAL A 384 -26.20 25.37 5.01
C VAL A 384 -27.61 25.57 4.44
N GLU A 385 -27.96 24.79 3.41
CA GLU A 385 -29.26 24.84 2.75
C GLU A 385 -30.35 24.04 3.47
N TYR A 386 -30.16 23.70 4.75
CA TYR A 386 -31.14 22.91 5.52
C TYR A 386 -32.56 23.48 5.47
N GLU A 387 -32.71 24.81 5.51
CA GLU A 387 -34.00 25.47 5.40
C GLU A 387 -34.78 25.14 4.12
N LEU A 388 -34.10 24.77 3.03
CA LEU A 388 -34.71 24.40 1.75
C LEU A 388 -35.29 22.98 1.74
N TRP A 389 -34.78 22.09 2.60
CA TRP A 389 -35.16 20.67 2.59
C TRP A 389 -35.65 20.14 3.94
N LYS A 390 -35.65 20.95 5.01
CA LYS A 390 -36.11 20.56 6.35
C LYS A 390 -37.51 19.97 6.38
N ASP A 391 -38.41 20.46 5.51
CA ASP A 391 -39.81 20.01 5.46
C ASP A 391 -39.94 18.58 4.90
N GLN A 392 -38.88 18.06 4.27
CA GLN A 392 -38.81 16.69 3.79
C GLN A 392 -38.44 15.70 4.91
N VAL A 393 -37.77 16.15 5.98
CA VAL A 393 -37.30 15.29 7.07
C VAL A 393 -38.45 14.52 7.75
N PRO A 394 -39.60 15.14 8.10
CA PRO A 394 -40.72 14.40 8.68
C PRO A 394 -41.38 13.41 7.72
N VAL A 395 -41.23 13.62 6.40
CA VAL A 395 -41.91 12.82 5.36
C VAL A 395 -41.12 11.57 5.02
N LYS A 396 -39.80 11.70 4.80
CA LYS A 396 -38.95 10.61 4.31
C LYS A 396 -37.78 10.25 5.22
N GLY A 397 -37.63 10.93 6.36
CA GLY A 397 -36.52 10.75 7.28
C GLY A 397 -35.30 11.60 6.92
N PHE A 398 -34.40 11.78 7.90
CA PHE A 398 -33.21 12.61 7.76
C PHE A 398 -32.23 12.07 6.70
N ASP A 399 -31.99 10.76 6.71
CA ASP A 399 -31.09 10.05 5.77
C ASP A 399 -31.39 10.41 4.31
N LEU A 400 -32.59 10.06 3.85
CA LEU A 400 -33.03 10.26 2.46
C LEU A 400 -33.18 11.74 2.12
N ALA A 401 -33.55 12.59 3.07
CA ALA A 401 -33.67 14.03 2.84
C ALA A 401 -32.33 14.70 2.56
N LEU A 402 -31.32 14.40 3.36
CA LEU A 402 -29.98 14.92 3.15
C LEU A 402 -29.35 14.30 1.90
N GLU A 403 -29.50 13.00 1.68
CA GLU A 403 -28.93 12.31 0.50
C GLU A 403 -29.47 12.88 -0.81
N GLU A 404 -30.80 13.03 -0.95
CA GLU A 404 -31.40 13.59 -2.16
C GLU A 404 -31.01 15.06 -2.40
N HIS A 405 -30.92 15.87 -1.33
CA HIS A 405 -30.50 17.26 -1.47
C HIS A 405 -29.02 17.38 -1.84
N HIS A 406 -28.16 16.58 -1.21
CA HIS A 406 -26.74 16.51 -1.55
C HIS A 406 -26.53 16.08 -3.01
N LYS A 407 -27.26 15.06 -3.49
CA LYS A 407 -27.23 14.63 -4.90
C LYS A 407 -27.61 15.74 -5.88
N LYS A 408 -28.56 16.62 -5.52
CA LYS A 408 -28.92 17.78 -6.36
C LYS A 408 -27.78 18.79 -6.46
N ILE A 409 -27.12 19.10 -5.33
CA ILE A 409 -25.96 20.01 -5.31
C ILE A 409 -24.81 19.40 -6.10
N HIS A 410 -24.54 18.11 -5.89
CA HIS A 410 -23.48 17.37 -6.55
C HIS A 410 -23.70 17.27 -8.07
N GLY A 411 -24.93 17.15 -8.54
CA GLY A 411 -25.25 17.19 -9.97
C GLY A 411 -25.02 18.56 -10.64
N ILE A 412 -24.85 19.62 -9.85
CA ILE A 412 -24.55 20.98 -10.34
C ILE A 412 -23.05 21.26 -10.20
N SER A 413 -22.52 21.08 -9.00
CA SER A 413 -21.11 21.24 -8.67
C SER A 413 -20.42 19.89 -8.78
N HIS A 414 -19.65 19.69 -9.84
CA HIS A 414 -18.87 18.47 -10.04
C HIS A 414 -17.45 18.67 -9.49
N PRO A 415 -17.12 18.19 -8.27
CA PRO A 415 -15.80 18.41 -7.70
C PRO A 415 -14.70 17.86 -8.61
N CYS A 416 -13.56 18.53 -8.65
CA CYS A 416 -12.38 17.99 -9.31
C CYS A 416 -12.00 16.65 -8.66
N CYS A 417 -11.57 15.71 -9.51
CA CYS A 417 -11.08 14.40 -9.09
C CYS A 417 -9.60 14.27 -9.39
N ARG A 418 -8.82 13.88 -8.38
CA ARG A 418 -7.40 13.62 -8.45
C ARG A 418 -7.03 12.27 -7.87
N PHE A 419 -6.17 11.53 -8.58
CA PHE A 419 -5.51 10.32 -8.10
C PHE A 419 -4.02 10.37 -8.34
N ASP A 420 -3.24 10.20 -7.28
CA ASP A 420 -1.79 10.11 -7.35
C ASP A 420 -1.39 8.63 -7.23
N PHE A 421 -0.86 8.04 -8.31
CA PHE A 421 -0.29 6.69 -8.26
C PHE A 421 1.23 6.79 -8.16
N PRO A 422 1.85 6.29 -7.08
CA PRO A 422 3.30 6.29 -6.95
C PRO A 422 3.94 5.56 -8.13
N VAL A 423 4.97 6.15 -8.75
CA VAL A 423 5.72 5.53 -9.88
C VAL A 423 6.34 4.18 -9.47
N THR A 424 6.60 4.01 -8.17
CA THR A 424 7.06 2.78 -7.50
C THR A 424 6.00 1.69 -7.41
N MET A 425 4.83 1.90 -8.01
CA MET A 425 3.76 0.91 -8.10
C MET A 425 3.94 0.07 -9.36
N GLY A 426 3.96 -1.25 -9.18
CA GLY A 426 4.26 -2.24 -10.22
C GLY A 426 3.38 -2.14 -11.47
N ARG A 427 2.07 -2.26 -11.27
CA ARG A 427 1.05 -2.15 -12.31
C ARG A 427 0.31 -0.83 -12.13
N ILE A 428 0.68 0.19 -12.91
CA ILE A 428 -0.11 1.42 -13.04
C ILE A 428 -0.99 1.23 -14.27
N HIS A 429 -2.30 1.42 -14.11
CA HIS A 429 -3.24 1.28 -15.21
C HIS A 429 -3.02 2.36 -16.30
N GLU A 430 -3.37 2.02 -17.54
CA GLU A 430 -3.24 2.93 -18.68
C GLU A 430 -4.37 3.95 -18.73
N THR A 431 -5.56 3.59 -18.27
CA THR A 431 -6.75 4.44 -18.25
C THR A 431 -7.53 4.26 -16.94
N MET A 432 -8.23 5.31 -16.52
CA MET A 432 -9.15 5.31 -15.38
C MET A 432 -10.28 6.29 -15.67
N LYS A 433 -11.53 5.95 -15.29
CA LYS A 433 -12.64 6.89 -15.39
C LYS A 433 -12.89 7.63 -14.09
N CYS A 434 -13.21 8.92 -14.23
CA CYS A 434 -13.57 9.83 -13.14
C CYS A 434 -14.83 9.34 -12.44
N PRO A 435 -14.87 9.27 -11.09
CA PRO A 435 -16.07 8.85 -10.38
C PRO A 435 -17.23 9.86 -10.44
N GLU A 436 -16.97 11.10 -10.87
CA GLU A 436 -17.97 12.17 -10.92
C GLU A 436 -18.61 12.29 -12.31
N CYS A 437 -17.81 12.38 -13.37
CA CYS A 437 -18.32 12.57 -14.73
C CYS A 437 -18.24 11.32 -15.62
N ASN A 438 -17.65 10.23 -15.12
CA ASN A 438 -17.43 8.99 -15.88
C ASN A 438 -16.60 9.16 -17.17
N HIS A 439 -15.92 10.29 -17.37
CA HIS A 439 -14.99 10.48 -18.49
C HIS A 439 -13.65 9.81 -18.18
N THR A 440 -12.95 9.40 -19.24
CA THR A 440 -11.58 8.89 -19.10
C THR A 440 -10.67 10.03 -18.66
N MET A 441 -10.00 9.86 -17.52
CA MET A 441 -9.12 10.86 -16.94
C MET A 441 -7.81 10.94 -17.74
N GLU A 442 -7.26 12.15 -17.85
CA GLU A 442 -5.96 12.35 -18.47
C GLU A 442 -4.85 11.77 -17.58
N LYS A 443 -3.93 11.01 -18.19
CA LYS A 443 -2.82 10.36 -17.50
C LYS A 443 -1.56 11.20 -17.58
N PHE A 444 -1.14 11.76 -16.45
CA PHE A 444 0.20 12.32 -16.24
C PHE A 444 1.00 11.41 -15.27
N SER A 445 1.78 12.00 -14.35
CA SER A 445 2.20 11.32 -13.10
C SER A 445 1.04 11.11 -12.12
N THR A 446 -0.12 11.69 -12.42
CA THR A 446 -1.37 11.70 -11.64
C THR A 446 -2.54 11.66 -12.63
N PHE A 447 -3.69 11.10 -12.23
CA PHE A 447 -4.93 11.23 -13.00
C PHE A 447 -5.71 12.42 -12.46
N LEU A 448 -6.06 13.36 -13.34
CA LEU A 448 -6.84 14.54 -12.98
C LEU A 448 -8.08 14.65 -13.87
N CYS A 449 -9.20 15.05 -13.29
CA CYS A 449 -10.40 15.41 -14.01
C CYS A 449 -11.07 16.58 -13.28
N CYS A 450 -10.96 17.77 -13.85
CA CYS A 450 -11.69 18.93 -13.39
C CYS A 450 -12.85 19.19 -14.34
N HIS A 451 -13.99 19.55 -13.77
CA HIS A 451 -15.21 19.82 -14.49
C HIS A 451 -15.39 21.34 -14.48
N ASP A 452 -15.36 21.96 -15.65
CA ASP A 452 -15.68 23.38 -15.75
C ASP A 452 -17.13 23.57 -15.26
N GLU A 453 -17.35 24.61 -14.47
CA GLU A 453 -18.71 25.03 -14.12
C GLU A 453 -19.47 25.25 -15.43
N VAL A 454 -20.50 24.44 -15.70
CA VAL A 454 -21.38 24.68 -16.83
C VAL A 454 -22.09 26.00 -16.53
N ASN A 455 -21.58 27.08 -17.10
CA ASN A 455 -22.18 28.39 -17.00
C ASN A 455 -23.53 28.33 -17.73
N PRO A 456 -24.69 28.48 -17.07
CA PRO A 456 -26.01 28.31 -17.69
C PRO A 456 -26.31 29.34 -18.80
N ASP A 457 -25.44 30.34 -18.99
CA ASP A 457 -25.69 31.52 -19.82
C ASP A 457 -24.90 31.59 -21.14
N MET A 458 -24.32 30.49 -21.65
CA MET A 458 -23.78 30.49 -23.02
C MET A 458 -24.71 29.79 -24.02
N PRO A 459 -25.41 30.54 -24.91
CA PRO A 459 -26.18 29.95 -25.99
C PRO A 459 -25.25 29.37 -27.06
N PHE A 460 -25.66 28.23 -27.61
CA PHE A 460 -24.99 27.42 -28.64
C PHE A 460 -24.50 28.19 -29.87
#